data_AF-A0A1Y3QBV8-F1
#
_entry.id   AF-A0A1Y3QBV8-F1
#
_cell.length_a   1.000
_cell.length_b   1.000
_cell.length_c   1.000
_cell.angle_alpha   90.00
_cell.angle_beta   90.00
_cell.angle_gamma   90.00
#
_symmetry.space_group_name_H-M   'P 1'
#
loop_
_entity.id
_entity.type
_entity.pdbx_description
1 polymer ?
#
loop_
_entity_poly.entity_id
_entity_poly.type
_entity_poly.pdbx_seq_one_letter_code
_entity_poly.pdbx_strand_id
1 'polypeptide(L)'
;MMEHIRRMDLHGRMNRTFSEILTALNDPAFNLHDHQIYIRYFARIGTRTDYVGIGWMRWWYQRNLIMYTNIANLAEGPEDRILAMHGCSHHHLILQFLRESGLVDTASPLEYLKQERPGRMNPAS
;
A
#
# COMPACT_ATOMS: atom_id res chain seq x y z
N MET A 1 -5.63 -18.45 9.29
CA MET A 1 -5.10 -17.31 10.09
C MET A 1 -3.59 -17.45 10.29
N MET A 2 -3.12 -18.54 10.90
CA MET A 2 -1.69 -18.81 11.13
C MET A 2 -0.85 -19.03 9.84
N GLU A 3 -1.43 -19.53 8.74
CA GLU A 3 -0.69 -19.78 7.50
C GLU A 3 -0.33 -18.53 6.69
N HIS A 4 -1.18 -17.49 6.68
CA HIS A 4 -0.83 -16.23 6.03
C HIS A 4 0.19 -15.43 6.84
N ILE A 5 0.13 -15.53 8.17
CA ILE A 5 1.15 -14.94 9.07
C ILE A 5 2.49 -15.66 8.93
N ARG A 6 2.52 -16.97 8.61
CA ARG A 6 3.75 -17.70 8.28
C ARG A 6 4.47 -17.18 7.03
N ARG A 7 3.80 -16.48 6.11
CA ARG A 7 4.45 -15.79 4.97
C ARG A 7 5.00 -14.41 5.35
N MET A 8 4.56 -13.85 6.47
CA MET A 8 5.10 -12.62 7.04
C MET A 8 6.09 -12.95 8.15
N ASP A 9 7.10 -13.76 7.83
CA ASP A 9 8.27 -13.90 8.69
C ASP A 9 8.99 -12.53 8.79
N LEU A 10 8.63 -11.78 9.82
CA LEU A 10 9.24 -10.52 10.20
C LEU A 10 10.60 -10.74 10.89
N HIS A 11 10.98 -11.98 11.22
CA HIS A 11 12.25 -12.32 11.86
C HIS A 11 13.37 -12.65 10.86
N GLY A 12 13.05 -12.93 9.58
CA GLY A 12 14.03 -12.99 8.48
C GLY A 12 14.55 -11.63 7.96
N ARG A 13 14.48 -10.56 8.77
CA ARG A 13 14.69 -9.15 8.35
C ARG A 13 16.14 -8.73 8.05
N MET A 14 17.13 -9.61 8.21
CA MET A 14 18.54 -9.20 8.07
C MET A 14 19.12 -9.31 6.66
N ASN A 15 18.45 -9.97 5.70
CA ASN A 15 19.04 -10.27 4.38
C ASN A 15 18.15 -9.96 3.16
N ARG A 16 17.10 -9.13 3.29
CA ARG A 16 16.32 -8.73 2.11
C ARG A 16 16.92 -7.50 1.45
N THR A 17 17.07 -7.54 0.13
CA THR A 17 17.34 -6.37 -0.68
C THR A 17 16.17 -5.38 -0.60
N PHE A 18 16.45 -4.12 -0.89
CA PHE A 18 15.42 -3.09 -0.92
C PHE A 18 14.32 -3.41 -1.94
N SER A 19 14.66 -4.02 -3.08
CA SER A 19 13.70 -4.44 -4.10
C SER A 19 12.75 -5.53 -3.59
N GLU A 20 13.25 -6.50 -2.82
CA GLU A 20 12.41 -7.55 -2.21
C GLU A 20 11.46 -6.96 -1.16
N ILE A 21 11.92 -5.97 -0.39
CA ILE A 21 11.07 -5.26 0.58
C ILE A 21 9.98 -4.50 -0.15
N LEU A 22 10.32 -3.71 -1.16
CA LEU A 22 9.32 -2.96 -1.95
C LEU A 22 8.35 -3.90 -2.67
N THR A 23 8.82 -5.01 -3.20
CA THR A 23 7.97 -6.02 -3.85
C THR A 23 6.96 -6.59 -2.87
N ALA A 24 7.41 -6.97 -1.66
CA ALA A 24 6.52 -7.50 -0.62
C ALA A 24 5.49 -6.46 -0.15
N LEU A 25 5.91 -5.20 0.02
CA LEU A 25 5.03 -4.11 0.47
C LEU A 25 4.04 -3.63 -0.61
N ASN A 26 4.25 -3.99 -1.88
CA ASN A 26 3.33 -3.66 -2.97
C ASN A 26 2.49 -4.88 -3.44
N ASP A 27 2.57 -6.02 -2.76
CA ASP A 27 1.71 -7.18 -3.04
C ASP A 27 0.24 -6.82 -2.74
N PRO A 28 -0.69 -6.92 -3.71
CA PRO A 28 -2.11 -6.65 -3.50
C PRO A 28 -2.73 -7.46 -2.34
N ALA A 29 -2.28 -8.69 -2.11
CA ALA A 29 -2.77 -9.52 -1.02
C ALA A 29 -2.30 -8.98 0.35
N PHE A 30 -1.06 -8.51 0.43
CA PHE A 30 -0.54 -7.84 1.62
C PHE A 30 -1.30 -6.54 1.89
N ASN A 31 -1.49 -5.70 0.87
CA ASN A 31 -2.17 -4.41 0.99
C ASN A 31 -3.63 -4.56 1.47
N LEU A 32 -4.35 -5.56 0.94
CA LEU A 32 -5.68 -5.88 1.41
C LEU A 32 -5.67 -6.37 2.87
N HIS A 33 -4.73 -7.26 3.21
CA HIS A 33 -4.63 -7.79 4.56
C HIS A 33 -4.31 -6.69 5.58
N ASP A 34 -3.37 -5.81 5.27
CA ASP A 34 -2.99 -4.67 6.10
C ASP A 34 -4.21 -3.77 6.36
N HIS A 35 -4.97 -3.42 5.31
CA HIS A 35 -6.18 -2.62 5.50
C HIS A 35 -7.24 -3.33 6.36
N GLN A 36 -7.41 -4.63 6.17
CA GLN A 36 -8.36 -5.43 6.95
C GLN A 36 -8.06 -5.44 8.44
N ILE A 37 -6.82 -5.21 8.89
CA ILE A 37 -6.48 -5.07 10.31
C ILE A 37 -7.22 -3.86 10.91
N TYR A 38 -7.22 -2.72 10.21
CA TYR A 38 -7.93 -1.52 10.66
C TYR A 38 -9.44 -1.74 10.76
N ILE A 39 -10.03 -2.41 9.77
CA ILE A 39 -11.47 -2.69 9.75
C ILE A 39 -11.86 -3.73 10.82
N ARG A 40 -11.09 -4.82 10.94
CA ARG A 40 -11.43 -5.94 11.84
C ARG A 40 -11.23 -5.63 13.30
N TYR A 41 -10.26 -4.78 13.63
CA TYR A 41 -9.89 -4.53 15.02
C TYR A 41 -10.20 -3.10 15.43
N PHE A 42 -9.65 -2.09 14.74
CA PHE A 42 -9.75 -0.70 15.16
C PHE A 42 -11.16 -0.12 15.03
N ALA A 43 -11.84 -0.36 13.91
CA ALA A 43 -13.22 0.13 13.71
C ALA A 43 -14.23 -0.49 14.70
N ARG A 44 -13.86 -1.59 15.37
CA ARG A 44 -14.71 -2.33 16.30
C ARG A 44 -14.39 -2.07 17.77
N ILE A 45 -13.43 -1.19 18.07
CA ILE A 45 -13.14 -0.77 19.44
C ILE A 45 -14.33 0.07 19.94
N GLY A 46 -14.97 -0.37 21.01
CA GLY A 46 -16.14 0.28 21.57
C GLY A 46 -17.07 -0.69 22.28
N THR A 47 -18.08 -0.18 22.98
CA THR A 47 -19.13 -0.99 23.59
C THR A 47 -20.51 -0.39 23.36
N ARG A 48 -21.49 -1.20 22.96
CA ARG A 48 -22.87 -0.76 22.65
C ARG A 48 -22.88 0.40 21.64
N THR A 49 -23.15 1.62 22.10
CA THR A 49 -23.23 2.86 21.31
C THR A 49 -22.00 3.77 21.48
N ASP A 50 -21.02 3.34 22.27
CA ASP A 50 -19.75 4.03 22.44
C ASP A 50 -18.75 3.55 21.38
N TYR A 51 -18.60 4.34 20.31
CA TYR A 51 -17.80 4.01 19.13
C TYR A 51 -16.37 4.58 19.20
N VAL A 52 -15.64 4.24 20.25
CA VAL A 52 -14.30 4.79 20.54
C VAL A 52 -13.34 4.67 19.35
N GLY A 53 -13.29 3.49 18.72
CA GLY A 53 -12.42 3.21 17.57
C GLY A 53 -12.76 4.04 16.33
N ILE A 54 -14.03 4.41 16.17
CA ILE A 54 -14.47 5.25 15.04
C ILE A 54 -13.84 6.63 15.12
N GLY A 55 -13.60 7.17 16.33
CA GLY A 55 -12.89 8.44 16.50
C GLY A 55 -11.53 8.45 15.78
N TRP A 56 -10.72 7.42 16.03
CA TRP A 56 -9.42 7.24 15.37
C TRP A 56 -9.56 6.93 13.87
N MET A 57 -10.53 6.07 13.50
CA MET A 57 -10.77 5.72 12.09
C MET A 57 -11.17 6.93 11.25
N ARG A 58 -11.96 7.88 11.79
CA ARG A 58 -12.29 9.13 11.10
C ARG A 58 -11.04 9.95 10.78
N TRP A 59 -10.16 10.12 11.77
CA TRP A 59 -8.88 10.82 11.56
C TRP A 59 -8.01 10.08 10.54
N TRP A 60 -7.96 8.75 10.60
CA TRP A 60 -7.22 7.94 9.64
C TRP A 60 -7.74 8.12 8.21
N TYR A 61 -9.05 8.01 8.00
CA TYR A 61 -9.68 8.21 6.69
C TYR A 61 -9.50 9.64 6.18
N GLN A 62 -9.62 10.64 7.05
CA GLN A 62 -9.36 12.04 6.71
C GLN A 62 -7.94 12.21 6.15
N ARG A 63 -6.93 11.61 6.79
CA ARG A 63 -5.54 11.65 6.28
C ARG A 63 -5.40 11.02 4.90
N ASN A 64 -6.03 9.87 4.68
CA ASN A 64 -5.98 9.19 3.38
C ASN A 64 -6.68 10.01 2.27
N LEU A 65 -7.81 10.66 2.58
CA LEU A 65 -8.49 11.57 1.65
C LEU A 65 -7.66 12.81 1.32
N ILE A 66 -6.96 13.40 2.30
CA ILE A 66 -6.03 14.51 2.06
C ILE A 66 -4.89 14.07 1.14
N MET A 67 -4.29 12.91 1.39
CA MET A 67 -3.23 12.37 0.54
C MET A 67 -3.72 12.11 -0.90
N TYR A 68 -4.88 11.48 -1.05
CA TYR A 68 -5.52 11.30 -2.35
C TYR A 68 -5.73 12.64 -3.07
N THR A 69 -6.31 13.64 -2.39
CA THR A 69 -6.60 14.96 -2.97
C THR A 69 -5.31 15.61 -3.48
N ASN A 70 -4.23 15.55 -2.67
CA ASN A 70 -2.95 16.10 -3.07
C ASN A 70 -2.36 15.38 -4.28
N ILE A 71 -2.48 14.05 -4.36
CA ILE A 71 -2.00 13.28 -5.52
C ILE A 71 -2.83 13.62 -6.76
N ALA A 72 -4.15 13.62 -6.65
CA ALA A 72 -5.05 13.89 -7.77
C ALA A 72 -4.87 15.31 -8.33
N ASN A 73 -4.59 16.30 -7.47
CA ASN A 73 -4.34 17.68 -7.89
C ASN A 73 -3.01 17.86 -8.67
N LEU A 74 -2.10 16.88 -8.65
CA LEU A 74 -0.88 16.92 -9.46
C LEU A 74 -1.10 16.46 -10.91
N ALA A 75 -2.23 15.83 -11.22
CA ALA A 75 -2.56 15.40 -12.58
C ALA A 75 -3.19 16.58 -13.33
N GLU A 76 -2.35 17.42 -13.95
CA GLU A 76 -2.77 18.63 -14.67
C GLU A 76 -3.04 18.33 -16.16
N GLY A 77 -2.40 17.31 -16.72
CA GLY A 77 -2.55 16.91 -18.12
C GLY A 77 -2.52 15.40 -18.36
N PRO A 78 -2.97 14.94 -19.54
CA PRO A 78 -3.08 13.52 -19.87
C PRO A 78 -1.73 12.79 -20.00
N GLU A 79 -0.63 13.53 -20.16
CA GLU A 79 0.72 12.98 -20.30
C GLU A 79 1.49 12.93 -18.96
N ASP A 80 0.89 13.42 -17.87
CA ASP A 80 1.54 13.48 -16.56
C ASP A 80 1.75 12.07 -16.00
N ARG A 81 2.95 11.83 -15.46
CA ARG A 81 3.30 10.56 -14.81
C ARG A 81 3.71 10.84 -13.37
N ILE A 82 2.87 10.43 -12.43
CA ILE A 82 3.05 10.68 -11.01
C ILE A 82 3.54 9.39 -10.32
N LEU A 83 4.71 9.46 -9.69
CA LEU A 83 5.18 8.43 -8.78
C LEU A 83 4.78 8.79 -7.33
N ALA A 84 3.81 8.08 -6.78
CA ALA A 84 3.40 8.25 -5.39
C ALA A 84 4.15 7.28 -4.46
N MET A 85 4.99 7.82 -3.57
CA MET A 85 5.66 7.05 -2.52
C MET A 85 5.10 7.44 -1.15
N HIS A 86 4.58 6.46 -0.41
CA HIS A 86 3.99 6.67 0.90
C HIS A 86 4.06 5.40 1.76
N GLY A 87 3.69 5.51 3.04
CA GLY A 87 3.60 4.35 3.93
C GLY A 87 2.62 3.30 3.40
N CYS A 88 2.98 2.02 3.52
CA CYS A 88 2.19 0.90 2.97
C CYS A 88 0.77 0.83 3.53
N SER A 89 0.56 1.21 4.80
CA SER A 89 -0.76 1.14 5.43
C SER A 89 -1.80 2.08 4.83
N HIS A 90 -1.36 3.10 4.10
CA HIS A 90 -2.23 4.02 3.38
C HIS A 90 -2.63 3.50 1.99
N HIS A 91 -1.91 2.51 1.47
CA HIS A 91 -1.94 2.16 0.05
C HIS A 91 -3.31 1.69 -0.42
N HIS A 92 -3.99 0.86 0.37
CA HIS A 92 -5.30 0.32 -0.02
C HIS A 92 -6.33 1.44 -0.26
N LEU A 93 -6.47 2.39 0.68
CA LEU A 93 -7.46 3.46 0.57
C LEU A 93 -7.09 4.47 -0.52
N ILE A 94 -5.82 4.85 -0.62
CA ILE A 94 -5.38 5.77 -1.68
C ILE A 94 -5.65 5.17 -3.06
N LEU A 95 -5.29 3.89 -3.27
CA LEU A 95 -5.51 3.21 -4.54
C LEU A 95 -7.01 3.05 -4.84
N GLN A 96 -7.83 2.77 -3.83
CA GLN A 96 -9.28 2.76 -3.98
C GLN A 96 -9.80 4.12 -4.43
N PHE A 97 -9.45 5.21 -3.73
CA PHE A 97 -9.92 6.56 -4.06
C PHE A 97 -9.48 7.02 -5.46
N LEU A 98 -8.24 6.73 -5.86
CA LEU A 98 -7.74 7.05 -7.21
C LEU A 98 -8.49 6.29 -8.31
N ARG A 99 -8.86 5.03 -8.07
CA ARG A 99 -9.64 4.23 -9.04
C ARG A 99 -11.09 4.69 -9.11
N GLU A 100 -11.69 4.97 -7.97
CA GLU A 100 -13.09 5.43 -7.88
C GLU A 100 -13.27 6.85 -8.43
N SER A 101 -12.21 7.68 -8.41
CA SER A 101 -12.29 9.05 -8.93
C SER A 101 -12.42 9.10 -10.46
N GLY A 102 -11.89 8.11 -11.17
CA GLY A 102 -11.83 8.11 -12.64
C GLY A 102 -10.97 9.23 -13.23
N LEU A 103 -10.16 9.92 -12.42
CA LEU A 103 -9.32 11.05 -12.84
C LEU A 103 -7.95 10.62 -13.38
N VAL A 104 -7.47 9.43 -12.97
CA VAL A 104 -6.15 8.92 -13.33
C VAL A 104 -6.19 7.43 -13.62
N ASP A 105 -5.29 6.97 -14.45
CA ASP A 105 -5.00 5.54 -14.60
C ASP A 105 -3.98 5.09 -13.55
N THR A 106 -4.27 3.98 -12.87
CA THR A 106 -3.37 3.42 -11.85
C THR A 106 -2.52 2.30 -12.44
N ALA A 107 -1.19 2.42 -12.33
CA ALA A 107 -0.23 1.36 -12.72
C ALA A 107 0.38 0.68 -11.48
N SER A 108 0.75 -0.61 -11.62
CA SER A 108 1.35 -1.35 -10.51
C SER A 108 2.86 -1.10 -10.45
N PRO A 109 3.43 -0.70 -9.30
CA PRO A 109 4.88 -0.53 -9.18
C PRO A 109 5.64 -1.85 -9.35
N LEU A 110 4.98 -3.00 -9.17
CA LEU A 110 5.58 -4.32 -9.40
C LEU A 110 5.98 -4.53 -10.87
N GLU A 111 5.39 -3.81 -11.82
CA GLU A 111 5.77 -3.87 -13.24
C GLU A 111 7.13 -3.20 -13.46
N TYR A 112 7.47 -2.20 -12.64
CA TYR A 112 8.71 -1.43 -12.72
C TYR A 112 9.83 -2.02 -11.85
N LEU A 113 9.48 -2.74 -10.78
CA LEU A 113 10.45 -3.41 -9.90
C LEU A 113 11.04 -4.70 -10.50
N LYS A 114 10.43 -5.24 -11.57
CA LYS A 114 10.90 -6.46 -12.28
C LYS A 114 12.08 -6.24 -13.22
N GLN A 115 12.67 -5.05 -13.26
CA GLN A 115 13.82 -4.80 -14.13
C GLN A 115 15.05 -5.53 -13.61
N GLU A 116 15.43 -6.63 -14.29
CA GLU A 116 16.78 -7.16 -14.24
C GLU A 116 17.74 -6.03 -14.61
N ARG A 117 18.84 -5.88 -13.84
CA ARG A 117 19.91 -4.97 -14.23
C ARG A 117 20.45 -5.45 -15.59
N PRO A 118 20.34 -4.67 -16.68
CA PRO A 118 21.08 -5.01 -17.89
C PRO A 118 22.57 -4.84 -17.53
N GLY A 119 23.29 -5.95 -17.34
CA GLY A 119 24.74 -5.91 -17.13
C GLY A 119 25.35 -6.80 -16.05
N ARG A 120 24.60 -7.66 -15.35
CA ARG A 120 25.25 -8.74 -14.59
C ARG A 120 25.12 -10.06 -15.36
N MET A 121 25.90 -10.20 -16.41
CA MET A 121 26.22 -11.54 -16.94
C MET A 121 26.70 -12.37 -15.76
N ASN A 122 26.03 -13.48 -15.48
CA ASN A 122 26.64 -14.54 -14.68
C ASN A 122 27.92 -14.95 -15.43
N PRO A 123 29.11 -14.84 -14.83
CA PRO A 123 30.25 -15.55 -15.40
C PRO A 123 29.86 -17.03 -15.38
N ALA A 124 29.89 -17.65 -16.56
CA ALA A 124 29.75 -19.08 -16.68
C ALA A 124 30.82 -19.75 -15.81
N SER A 125 30.40 -20.51 -14.81
CA SER A 125 31.08 -21.73 -14.30
C SER A 125 30.16 -22.44 -13.31
#